data_AF-A0A932HBR4-F1
#
_entry.id   AF-A0A932HBR4-F1
#
_cell.length_a   1.000
_cell.length_b   1.000
_cell.length_c   1.000
_cell.angle_alpha   90.00
_cell.angle_beta   90.00
_cell.angle_gamma   90.00
#
_symmetry.space_group_name_H-M   'P 1'
#
loop_
_entity.id
_entity.type
_entity.pdbx_description
1 polymer ?
#
loop_
_entity_poly.entity_id
_entity_poly.type
_entity_poly.pdbx_seq_one_letter_code
_entity_poly.pdbx_strand_id
1 'polypeptide(L)'
;MTRFSSKLTLLLLTAALACGGVYAAEGTTPAKAQKTSAKDRAGASLKVIDEIGESIRQLALARQLIARGIANRNALSLVVAMQIIREAKLPTNARIAGAGKDPAKMAPGRISELRGSDVIAQTIQILAKKAREFAGGRRDLLALIDEVEKSQTRGAGGLVYGGEVPGGQTMQFQIEYEGGKPAVVYVDGDGTTDLDVFVYDAGGRAVCADTRAIDVGLCEWVVPRRAKYTVRIVNHGGTSNTFALLTN
;
A
#
# COMPACT_ATOMS: atom_id res chain seq x y z
N MET A 1 82.07 33.53 42.95
CA MET A 1 81.54 34.41 44.03
C MET A 1 80.18 33.85 44.48
N THR A 2 79.76 34.15 45.72
CA THR A 2 78.37 34.23 46.27
C THR A 2 77.16 33.71 45.46
N ARG A 3 76.10 33.11 46.06
CA ARG A 3 75.78 32.55 47.41
C ARG A 3 74.32 31.99 47.35
N PHE A 4 73.93 31.07 48.26
CA PHE A 4 72.53 30.68 48.59
C PHE A 4 71.74 29.94 47.46
N SER A 5 70.67 29.14 47.70
CA SER A 5 70.17 28.50 48.94
C SER A 5 69.40 27.19 48.67
N SER A 6 69.45 26.30 49.67
CA SER A 6 68.77 25.01 49.84
C SER A 6 67.23 25.06 49.94
N LYS A 7 66.53 24.05 49.37
CA LYS A 7 65.76 22.95 50.05
C LYS A 7 65.11 22.03 48.99
N LEU A 8 65.04 20.69 49.11
CA LEU A 8 64.19 19.84 49.99
C LEU A 8 62.68 20.15 49.81
N THR A 9 61.73 19.22 49.59
CA THR A 9 61.68 17.72 49.46
C THR A 9 60.36 17.38 48.70
N LEU A 10 59.90 16.16 48.32
CA LEU A 10 60.21 14.75 48.64
C LEU A 10 59.95 13.81 47.43
N LEU A 11 60.28 12.52 47.65
CA LEU A 11 60.18 11.32 46.82
C LEU A 11 58.77 10.66 46.72
N LEU A 12 58.56 9.86 45.66
CA LEU A 12 57.83 8.56 45.52
C LEU A 12 56.98 8.54 44.22
N LEU A 13 57.20 7.75 43.15
CA LEU A 13 57.83 6.43 42.85
C LEU A 13 56.83 5.26 42.71
N THR A 14 56.35 5.03 41.48
CA THR A 14 56.02 3.72 40.84
C THR A 14 55.42 4.00 39.43
N ALA A 15 55.70 3.36 38.28
CA ALA A 15 56.65 2.35 37.78
C ALA A 15 56.00 1.10 37.11
N ALA A 16 55.55 1.25 35.86
CA ALA A 16 55.44 0.23 34.80
C ALA A 16 55.36 0.99 33.45
N LEU A 17 56.15 0.77 32.40
CA LEU A 17 56.45 -0.43 31.59
C LEU A 17 55.20 -1.04 30.89
N ALA A 18 55.19 -1.30 29.57
CA ALA A 18 56.16 -0.93 28.51
C ALA A 18 55.54 -1.13 27.08
N CYS A 19 56.28 -0.66 26.05
CA CYS A 19 56.23 -1.07 24.63
C CYS A 19 54.99 -0.73 23.76
N GLY A 20 55.23 -0.21 22.54
CA GLY A 20 54.30 -0.44 21.42
C GLY A 20 54.18 0.65 20.33
N GLY A 21 55.12 0.68 19.37
CA GLY A 21 54.83 0.89 17.93
C GLY A 21 54.08 2.15 17.44
N VAL A 22 54.83 3.03 16.78
CA VAL A 22 54.33 4.08 15.86
C VAL A 22 53.38 3.50 14.80
N TYR A 23 52.25 4.17 14.55
CA TYR A 23 51.76 4.47 13.20
C TYR A 23 50.91 5.73 13.20
N ALA A 24 51.25 6.69 12.34
CA ALA A 24 50.36 7.79 11.97
C ALA A 24 49.65 7.41 10.65
N ALA A 25 48.33 7.54 10.63
CA ALA A 25 47.51 7.37 9.43
C ALA A 25 46.44 8.47 9.40
N GLU A 26 46.10 8.92 8.19
CA GLU A 26 45.41 10.19 7.98
C GLU A 26 43.97 10.17 8.51
N GLY A 27 43.57 11.28 9.15
CA GLY A 27 42.25 11.46 9.75
C GLY A 27 41.15 11.60 8.70
N THR A 28 40.68 10.47 8.16
CA THR A 28 39.45 10.40 7.38
C THR A 28 38.29 10.88 8.25
N THR A 29 37.71 12.03 7.90
CA THR A 29 36.57 12.59 8.65
C THR A 29 35.39 11.64 8.57
N PRO A 30 34.88 11.10 9.70
CA PRO A 30 33.75 10.20 9.64
C PRO A 30 32.50 10.98 9.20
N ALA A 31 31.93 10.59 8.06
CA ALA A 31 30.69 11.17 7.57
C ALA A 31 29.61 11.08 8.68
N LYS A 32 29.07 12.23 9.09
CA LYS A 32 28.01 12.27 10.12
C LYS A 32 26.76 11.59 9.58
N ALA A 33 26.60 10.31 9.89
CA ALA A 33 25.36 9.58 9.71
C ALA A 33 24.25 10.28 10.50
N GLN A 34 23.43 11.08 9.80
CA GLN A 34 22.37 11.88 10.40
C GLN A 34 21.29 10.94 10.95
N LYS A 35 21.34 10.72 12.27
CA LYS A 35 20.38 9.87 12.99
C LYS A 35 18.99 10.48 12.94
N THR A 36 18.22 10.17 11.90
CA THR A 36 16.78 10.46 11.81
C THR A 36 16.09 9.91 13.04
N SER A 37 15.35 10.76 13.76
CA SER A 37 14.75 10.39 15.05
C SER A 37 13.56 9.45 14.86
N ALA A 38 13.16 8.77 15.94
CA ALA A 38 11.95 7.94 15.92
C ALA A 38 10.69 8.75 15.57
N LYS A 39 10.65 10.05 15.93
CA LYS A 39 9.55 10.97 15.61
C LYS A 39 9.49 11.27 14.11
N ASP A 40 10.63 11.51 13.47
CA ASP A 40 10.71 11.79 12.03
C ASP A 40 10.28 10.57 11.22
N ARG A 41 10.70 9.37 11.65
CA ARG A 41 10.31 8.08 11.04
C ARG A 41 8.82 7.80 11.20
N ALA A 42 8.24 8.10 12.37
CA ALA A 42 6.80 7.97 12.60
C ALA A 42 5.99 8.93 11.71
N GLY A 43 6.41 10.20 11.60
CA GLY A 43 5.78 11.19 10.72
C GLY A 43 5.86 10.82 9.23
N ALA A 44 7.03 10.34 8.77
CA ALA A 44 7.19 9.85 7.40
C ALA A 44 6.32 8.61 7.12
N SER A 45 6.21 7.68 8.08
CA SER A 45 5.35 6.49 7.97
C SER A 45 3.86 6.84 7.92
N LEU A 46 3.40 7.80 8.72
CA LEU A 46 2.03 8.32 8.64
C LEU A 46 1.74 8.90 7.25
N LYS A 47 2.60 9.82 6.78
CA LYS A 47 2.42 10.46 5.46
C LYS A 47 2.34 9.45 4.31
N VAL A 48 3.16 8.39 4.33
CA VAL A 48 3.09 7.33 3.30
C VAL A 48 1.75 6.59 3.35
N ILE A 49 1.23 6.31 4.55
CA ILE A 49 -0.05 5.64 4.75
C ILE A 49 -1.24 6.52 4.33
N ASP A 50 -1.14 7.84 4.54
CA ASP A 50 -2.12 8.81 4.05
C ASP A 50 -2.09 8.93 2.51
N GLU A 51 -0.90 8.95 1.90
CA GLU A 51 -0.73 8.98 0.43
C GLU A 51 -1.22 7.71 -0.27
N ILE A 52 -1.07 6.54 0.36
CA ILE A 52 -1.63 5.27 -0.13
C ILE A 52 -3.15 5.26 0.05
N GLY A 53 -3.65 5.70 1.21
CA GLY A 53 -5.08 5.81 1.49
C GLY A 53 -5.80 6.70 0.47
N GLU A 54 -5.23 7.87 0.16
CA GLU A 54 -5.75 8.75 -0.88
C GLU A 54 -5.68 8.11 -2.27
N SER A 55 -4.58 7.44 -2.61
CA SER A 55 -4.46 6.72 -3.90
C SER A 55 -5.56 5.67 -4.07
N ILE A 56 -5.97 5.01 -2.98
CA ILE A 56 -7.06 4.03 -2.97
C ILE A 56 -8.44 4.71 -3.13
N ARG A 57 -8.69 5.87 -2.51
CA ARG A 57 -9.93 6.66 -2.78
C ARG A 57 -10.02 7.09 -4.23
N GLN A 58 -8.90 7.48 -4.83
CA GLN A 58 -8.83 7.86 -6.24
C GLN A 58 -9.13 6.66 -7.17
N LEU A 59 -8.66 5.45 -6.84
CA LEU A 59 -9.06 4.23 -7.56
C LEU A 59 -10.58 3.95 -7.46
N ALA A 60 -11.19 4.13 -6.28
CA ALA A 60 -12.63 3.99 -6.12
C ALA A 60 -13.43 5.03 -6.94
N LEU A 61 -12.94 6.26 -7.05
CA LEU A 61 -13.49 7.28 -7.96
C LEU A 61 -13.32 6.87 -9.42
N ALA A 62 -12.17 6.30 -9.80
CA ALA A 62 -11.94 5.80 -11.14
C ALA A 62 -12.93 4.69 -11.52
N ARG A 63 -13.27 3.76 -10.62
CA ARG A 63 -14.33 2.75 -10.88
C ARG A 63 -15.72 3.36 -11.03
N GLN A 64 -16.07 4.40 -10.27
CA GLN A 64 -17.34 5.13 -10.50
C GLN A 64 -17.39 5.80 -11.87
N LEU A 65 -16.26 6.36 -12.33
CA LEU A 65 -16.11 6.92 -13.68
C LEU A 65 -16.14 5.84 -14.77
N ILE A 66 -15.62 4.64 -14.51
CA ILE A 66 -15.71 3.48 -15.40
C ILE A 66 -17.16 3.02 -15.55
N ALA A 67 -17.86 2.76 -14.44
CA ALA A 67 -19.25 2.32 -14.45
C ALA A 67 -20.17 3.33 -15.17
N ARG A 68 -20.05 4.62 -14.83
CA ARG A 68 -20.79 5.70 -15.50
C ARG A 68 -20.38 5.88 -16.96
N GLY A 69 -19.09 5.70 -17.28
CA GLY A 69 -18.56 5.75 -18.64
C GLY A 69 -19.07 4.60 -19.52
N ILE A 70 -19.20 3.40 -18.98
CA ILE A 70 -19.80 2.23 -19.67
C ILE A 70 -21.29 2.44 -19.88
N ALA A 71 -22.05 2.77 -18.83
CA ALA A 71 -23.50 3.00 -18.92
C ALA A 71 -23.88 4.08 -19.95
N ASN A 72 -23.16 5.21 -19.95
CA ASN A 72 -23.45 6.34 -20.82
C ASN A 72 -22.65 6.34 -22.14
N ARG A 73 -21.90 5.26 -22.45
CA ARG A 73 -20.97 5.16 -23.59
C ARG A 73 -20.02 6.37 -23.72
N ASN A 74 -19.57 6.92 -22.59
CA ASN A 74 -18.77 8.14 -22.52
C ASN A 74 -17.27 7.82 -22.45
N ALA A 75 -16.60 7.91 -23.61
CA ALA A 75 -15.16 7.66 -23.72
C ALA A 75 -14.29 8.57 -22.81
N LEU A 76 -14.67 9.84 -22.61
CA LEU A 76 -13.89 10.77 -21.78
C LEU A 76 -13.90 10.35 -20.30
N SER A 77 -15.02 9.80 -19.81
CA SER A 77 -15.10 9.26 -18.44
C SER A 77 -14.12 8.09 -18.25
N LEU A 78 -13.95 7.25 -19.27
CA LEU A 78 -12.96 6.16 -19.26
C LEU A 78 -11.53 6.68 -19.32
N VAL A 79 -11.24 7.71 -20.14
CA VAL A 79 -9.92 8.36 -20.21
C VAL A 79 -9.52 8.96 -18.85
N VAL A 80 -10.41 9.68 -18.17
CA VAL A 80 -10.13 10.24 -16.84
C VAL A 80 -9.91 9.15 -15.80
N ALA A 81 -10.70 8.07 -15.83
CA ALA A 81 -10.45 6.91 -14.97
C ALA A 81 -9.09 6.26 -15.24
N MET A 82 -8.70 6.09 -16.51
CA MET A 82 -7.40 5.58 -16.90
C MET A 82 -6.24 6.48 -16.41
N GLN A 83 -6.41 7.80 -16.43
CA GLN A 83 -5.42 8.75 -15.89
C GLN A 83 -5.23 8.55 -14.39
N ILE A 84 -6.33 8.49 -13.64
CA ILE A 84 -6.29 8.27 -12.19
C ILE A 84 -5.63 6.92 -11.85
N ILE A 85 -5.98 5.86 -12.57
CA ILE A 85 -5.38 4.52 -12.40
C ILE A 85 -3.88 4.52 -12.76
N ARG A 86 -3.44 5.36 -13.71
CA ARG A 86 -2.00 5.52 -14.05
C ARG A 86 -1.18 6.25 -12.98
N GLU A 87 -1.82 7.06 -12.13
CA GLU A 87 -1.14 7.85 -11.09
C GLU A 87 -1.25 7.26 -9.67
N ALA A 88 -2.08 6.22 -9.49
CA ALA A 88 -2.31 5.57 -8.21
C ALA A 88 -1.05 4.89 -7.63
N LYS A 89 -0.63 5.34 -6.43
CA LYS A 89 0.43 4.66 -5.65
C LYS A 89 -0.17 3.41 -5.01
N LEU A 90 0.49 2.28 -5.19
CA LEU A 90 0.01 1.00 -4.67
C LEU A 90 0.76 0.55 -3.40
N PRO A 91 0.10 -0.15 -2.47
CA PRO A 91 0.67 -0.51 -1.17
C PRO A 91 1.80 -1.54 -1.32
N THR A 92 2.99 -1.22 -0.83
CA THR A 92 4.20 -2.05 -1.00
C THR A 92 4.46 -3.05 0.12
N ASN A 93 3.77 -2.93 1.27
CA ASN A 93 4.14 -3.61 2.52
C ASN A 93 2.95 -4.15 3.33
N ALA A 94 1.74 -4.13 2.80
CA ALA A 94 0.57 -4.71 3.48
C ALA A 94 0.81 -6.20 3.80
N ARG A 95 0.45 -6.63 5.01
CA ARG A 95 0.68 -8.01 5.47
C ARG A 95 -0.65 -8.68 5.81
N ILE A 96 -1.21 -9.36 4.81
CA ILE A 96 -2.38 -10.21 5.01
C ILE A 96 -1.92 -11.53 5.66
N ALA A 97 -2.28 -11.70 6.92
CA ALA A 97 -1.94 -12.88 7.69
C ALA A 97 -3.08 -13.90 7.62
N GLY A 98 -2.76 -15.17 7.37
CA GLY A 98 -3.78 -16.21 7.40
C GLY A 98 -4.65 -16.30 6.15
N ALA A 99 -4.04 -16.15 4.97
CA ALA A 99 -4.45 -16.93 3.80
C ALA A 99 -4.22 -18.44 4.07
N GLY A 100 -5.01 -19.02 5.00
CA GLY A 100 -4.92 -20.41 5.44
C GLY A 100 -3.69 -20.79 6.27
N LYS A 101 -3.84 -20.88 7.60
CA LYS A 101 -3.05 -21.84 8.44
C LYS A 101 -3.91 -22.92 9.10
N ASP A 102 -5.22 -22.88 8.89
CA ASP A 102 -6.17 -23.96 9.17
C ASP A 102 -7.09 -24.09 7.93
N PRO A 103 -6.90 -25.12 7.08
CA PRO A 103 -7.70 -25.28 5.87
C PRO A 103 -9.10 -25.84 6.12
N ALA A 104 -9.46 -26.22 7.34
CA ALA A 104 -10.71 -26.93 7.62
C ALA A 104 -11.96 -26.03 7.76
N LYS A 105 -11.82 -24.70 7.66
CA LYS A 105 -12.92 -23.73 7.88
C LYS A 105 -13.03 -22.60 6.85
N MET A 106 -12.31 -22.69 5.73
CA MET A 106 -12.38 -21.69 4.66
C MET A 106 -12.86 -22.36 3.36
N ALA A 107 -13.94 -21.83 2.78
CA ALA A 107 -14.45 -22.25 1.47
C ALA A 107 -13.40 -21.96 0.37
N PRO A 108 -13.42 -22.67 -0.77
CA PRO A 108 -12.32 -22.62 -1.73
C PRO A 108 -12.22 -21.26 -2.43
N GLY A 109 -11.11 -20.57 -2.18
CA GLY A 109 -10.67 -19.38 -2.91
C GLY A 109 -9.16 -19.39 -3.03
N ARG A 110 -8.62 -19.21 -4.24
CA ARG A 110 -7.18 -19.12 -4.48
C ARG A 110 -6.73 -17.67 -4.30
N ILE A 111 -6.02 -17.38 -3.23
CA ILE A 111 -5.38 -16.08 -3.03
C ILE A 111 -4.06 -16.04 -3.80
N SER A 112 -3.78 -14.95 -4.52
CA SER A 112 -2.53 -14.71 -5.23
C SER A 112 -1.95 -13.33 -4.90
N GLU A 113 -0.65 -13.25 -4.70
CA GLU A 113 0.05 -11.95 -4.68
C GLU A 113 0.35 -11.53 -6.12
N LEU A 114 -0.25 -10.42 -6.54
CA LEU A 114 -0.12 -9.83 -7.86
C LEU A 114 0.73 -8.56 -7.80
N ARG A 115 1.50 -8.30 -8.84
CA ARG A 115 2.20 -7.03 -9.00
C ARG A 115 1.22 -5.95 -9.44
N GLY A 116 1.14 -4.88 -8.66
CA GLY A 116 0.26 -3.76 -8.94
C GLY A 116 0.48 -3.09 -10.30
N SER A 117 1.73 -3.04 -10.77
CA SER A 117 2.12 -2.59 -12.12
C SER A 117 1.39 -3.35 -13.23
N ASP A 118 1.23 -4.65 -13.03
CA ASP A 118 0.79 -5.59 -14.07
C ASP A 118 -0.75 -5.61 -14.11
N VAL A 119 -1.37 -5.57 -12.93
CA VAL A 119 -2.83 -5.35 -12.75
C VAL A 119 -3.26 -4.02 -13.37
N ILE A 120 -2.52 -2.93 -13.11
CA ILE A 120 -2.81 -1.63 -13.74
C ILE A 120 -2.61 -1.70 -15.26
N ALA A 121 -1.52 -2.28 -15.75
CA ALA A 121 -1.26 -2.37 -17.20
C ALA A 121 -2.39 -3.11 -17.95
N GLN A 122 -2.84 -4.25 -17.42
CA GLN A 122 -3.97 -5.00 -17.97
C GLN A 122 -5.29 -4.20 -17.90
N THR A 123 -5.57 -3.55 -16.77
CA THR A 123 -6.77 -2.71 -16.61
C THR A 123 -6.80 -1.57 -17.63
N ILE A 124 -5.68 -0.88 -17.83
CA ILE A 124 -5.57 0.22 -18.79
C ILE A 124 -5.80 -0.24 -20.23
N GLN A 125 -5.32 -1.43 -20.63
CA GLN A 125 -5.58 -1.99 -21.97
C GLN A 125 -7.06 -2.30 -22.20
N ILE A 126 -7.74 -2.89 -21.20
CA ILE A 126 -9.18 -3.19 -21.26
C ILE A 126 -10.00 -1.90 -21.41
N LEU A 127 -9.67 -0.89 -20.60
CA LEU A 127 -10.33 0.43 -20.65
C LEU A 127 -10.02 1.18 -21.93
N ALA A 128 -8.78 1.15 -22.44
CA ALA A 128 -8.40 1.78 -23.70
C ALA A 128 -9.19 1.21 -24.88
N LYS A 129 -9.32 -0.12 -24.98
CA LYS A 129 -10.19 -0.78 -25.97
C LYS A 129 -11.63 -0.25 -25.88
N LYS A 130 -12.18 -0.16 -24.66
CA LYS A 130 -13.56 0.30 -24.45
C LYS A 130 -13.75 1.79 -24.75
N ALA A 131 -12.77 2.62 -24.43
CA ALA A 131 -12.76 4.03 -24.76
C ALA A 131 -12.68 4.26 -26.28
N ARG A 132 -11.93 3.43 -27.03
CA ARG A 132 -11.87 3.48 -28.50
C ARG A 132 -13.23 3.13 -29.13
N GLU A 133 -13.92 2.10 -28.63
CA GLU A 133 -15.30 1.75 -29.04
C GLU A 133 -16.30 2.90 -28.83
N PHE A 134 -16.10 3.74 -27.80
CA PHE A 134 -16.95 4.87 -27.47
C PHE A 134 -16.49 6.21 -28.07
N ALA A 135 -15.23 6.32 -28.51
CA ALA A 135 -14.71 7.51 -29.17
C ALA A 135 -15.37 7.70 -30.55
N GLY A 136 -15.71 6.61 -31.23
CA GLY A 136 -16.43 6.64 -32.52
C GLY A 136 -15.62 7.25 -33.65
N GLY A 137 -14.29 7.08 -33.64
CA GLY A 137 -13.39 7.67 -34.62
C GLY A 137 -12.93 9.11 -34.33
N ARG A 138 -13.44 9.75 -33.26
CA ARG A 138 -13.00 11.09 -32.83
C ARG A 138 -11.51 11.14 -32.51
N ARG A 139 -10.75 11.84 -33.37
CA ARG A 139 -9.28 11.85 -33.38
C ARG A 139 -8.68 12.45 -32.11
N ASP A 140 -9.34 13.45 -31.54
CA ASP A 140 -9.06 14.09 -30.25
C ASP A 140 -9.10 13.09 -29.10
N LEU A 141 -10.21 12.36 -28.93
CA LEU A 141 -10.32 11.34 -27.89
C LEU A 141 -9.40 10.14 -28.14
N LEU A 142 -9.20 9.73 -29.39
CA LEU A 142 -8.26 8.67 -29.72
C LEU A 142 -6.80 9.05 -29.36
N ALA A 143 -6.41 10.32 -29.52
CA ALA A 143 -5.10 10.81 -29.10
C ALA A 143 -4.94 10.78 -27.56
N LEU A 144 -5.97 11.20 -26.80
CA LEU A 144 -5.95 11.12 -25.33
C LEU A 144 -5.89 9.68 -24.83
N ILE A 145 -6.61 8.74 -25.47
CA ILE A 145 -6.51 7.31 -25.14
C ILE A 145 -5.11 6.78 -25.42
N ASP A 146 -4.53 7.11 -26.58
CA ASP A 146 -3.15 6.76 -26.95
C ASP A 146 -2.11 7.28 -25.94
N GLU A 147 -2.26 8.51 -25.46
CA GLU A 147 -1.35 9.13 -24.48
C GLU A 147 -1.37 8.38 -23.15
N VAL A 148 -2.57 8.13 -22.60
CA VAL A 148 -2.74 7.48 -21.30
C VAL A 148 -2.39 6.00 -21.35
N GLU A 149 -2.69 5.31 -22.47
CA GLU A 149 -2.28 3.93 -22.70
C GLU A 149 -0.74 3.79 -22.79
N LYS A 150 -0.03 4.76 -23.40
CA LYS A 150 1.43 4.77 -23.51
C LYS A 150 2.15 5.34 -22.27
N SER A 151 1.43 6.06 -21.40
CA SER A 151 2.01 6.62 -20.17
C SER A 151 2.53 5.52 -19.21
N GLN A 152 3.63 5.82 -18.53
CA GLN A 152 4.17 4.91 -17.50
C GLN A 152 3.39 5.05 -16.20
N THR A 153 3.01 3.93 -15.57
CA THR A 153 2.33 3.95 -14.28
C THR A 153 3.26 4.47 -13.18
N ARG A 154 2.83 5.51 -12.45
CA ARG A 154 3.61 6.11 -11.35
C ARG A 154 3.30 5.39 -10.03
N GLY A 155 4.32 5.00 -9.27
CA GLY A 155 4.13 4.43 -7.92
C GLY A 155 3.52 3.02 -7.86
N ALA A 156 3.46 2.30 -9.00
CA ALA A 156 2.75 1.03 -9.13
C ALA A 156 3.42 -0.21 -8.51
N GLY A 157 4.58 -0.07 -7.86
CA GLY A 157 5.38 -1.17 -7.33
C GLY A 157 4.79 -1.91 -6.11
N GLY A 158 3.50 -1.73 -5.83
CA GLY A 158 2.79 -2.36 -4.73
C GLY A 158 2.39 -3.80 -4.98
N LEU A 159 2.04 -4.50 -3.90
CA LEU A 159 1.38 -5.79 -3.91
C LEU A 159 -0.14 -5.57 -3.97
N VAL A 160 -0.82 -6.42 -4.74
CA VAL A 160 -2.27 -6.49 -4.83
C VAL A 160 -2.68 -7.93 -4.55
N TYR A 161 -3.70 -8.14 -3.73
CA TYR A 161 -4.15 -9.48 -3.35
C TYR A 161 -5.30 -9.93 -4.26
N GLY A 162 -5.00 -10.77 -5.24
CA GLY A 162 -5.99 -11.40 -6.10
C GLY A 162 -6.75 -12.51 -5.36
N GLY A 163 -8.04 -12.69 -5.70
CA GLY A 163 -8.86 -13.78 -5.18
C GLY A 163 -10.07 -14.10 -6.06
N GLU A 164 -10.71 -15.23 -5.80
CA GLU A 164 -12.02 -15.61 -6.35
C GLU A 164 -12.97 -15.91 -5.20
N VAL A 165 -14.19 -15.36 -5.25
CA VAL A 165 -15.28 -15.67 -4.31
C VAL A 165 -16.46 -16.27 -5.10
N PRO A 166 -16.81 -17.57 -4.88
CA PRO A 166 -17.94 -18.18 -5.57
C PRO A 166 -19.29 -17.54 -5.22
N GLY A 167 -20.29 -17.75 -6.07
CA GLY A 167 -21.64 -17.18 -5.89
C GLY A 167 -22.27 -17.55 -4.54
N GLY A 168 -22.83 -16.55 -3.85
CA GLY A 168 -23.41 -16.69 -2.51
C GLY A 168 -22.40 -17.00 -1.38
N GLN A 169 -21.10 -16.98 -1.64
CA GLN A 169 -20.06 -17.28 -0.64
C GLN A 169 -19.45 -16.03 0.01
N THR A 170 -18.68 -16.26 1.08
CA THR A 170 -17.88 -15.25 1.76
C THR A 170 -16.40 -15.65 1.75
N MET A 171 -15.53 -14.81 1.21
CA MET A 171 -14.07 -14.88 1.45
C MET A 171 -13.74 -14.09 2.73
N GLN A 172 -12.76 -14.53 3.52
CA GLN A 172 -12.30 -13.83 4.72
C GLN A 172 -10.77 -13.69 4.76
N PHE A 173 -10.28 -12.56 5.28
CA PHE A 173 -8.87 -12.26 5.48
C PHE A 173 -8.63 -11.71 6.89
N GLN A 174 -7.48 -11.99 7.51
CA GLN A 174 -7.02 -11.25 8.69
C GLN A 174 -5.88 -10.30 8.29
N ILE A 175 -6.02 -9.02 8.62
CA ILE A 175 -5.04 -7.98 8.29
C ILE A 175 -4.67 -7.27 9.59
N GLU A 176 -3.37 -7.13 9.89
CA GLU A 176 -2.91 -6.36 11.05
C GLU A 176 -2.61 -4.92 10.65
N TYR A 177 -3.24 -3.98 11.33
CA TYR A 177 -3.02 -2.54 11.15
C TYR A 177 -2.36 -1.92 12.38
N GLU A 178 -1.66 -0.81 12.17
CA GLU A 178 -0.98 -0.08 13.25
C GLU A 178 -1.92 0.89 13.97
N GLY A 179 -1.77 1.00 15.30
CA GLY A 179 -2.57 1.92 16.11
C GLY A 179 -2.25 3.40 15.86
N GLY A 180 -3.28 4.24 15.93
CA GLY A 180 -3.21 5.69 15.71
C GLY A 180 -3.18 6.10 14.23
N LYS A 181 -3.58 5.22 13.31
CA LYS A 181 -3.51 5.43 11.85
C LYS A 181 -4.86 5.23 11.16
N PRO A 182 -5.12 5.89 10.01
CA PRO A 182 -6.21 5.50 9.14
C PRO A 182 -5.89 4.16 8.47
N ALA A 183 -6.88 3.29 8.38
CA ALA A 183 -6.86 2.06 7.60
C ALA A 183 -7.89 2.15 6.49
N VAL A 184 -7.55 1.57 5.33
CA VAL A 184 -8.47 1.44 4.19
C VAL A 184 -8.42 0.02 3.64
N VAL A 185 -9.58 -0.50 3.29
CA VAL A 185 -9.77 -1.71 2.49
C VAL A 185 -10.52 -1.31 1.23
N TYR A 186 -9.99 -1.71 0.08
CA TYR A 186 -10.66 -1.55 -1.20
C TYR A 186 -10.66 -2.91 -1.91
N VAL A 187 -11.81 -3.27 -2.45
CA VAL A 187 -12.05 -4.52 -3.18
C VAL A 187 -12.60 -4.14 -4.54
N ASP A 188 -12.00 -4.72 -5.57
CA ASP A 188 -12.23 -4.32 -6.95
C ASP A 188 -12.48 -5.55 -7.83
N GLY A 189 -13.74 -5.81 -8.16
CA GLY A 189 -14.18 -6.99 -8.90
C GLY A 189 -13.93 -6.94 -10.41
N ASP A 190 -14.38 -8.00 -11.06
CA ASP A 190 -14.36 -8.18 -12.52
C ASP A 190 -15.65 -7.72 -13.23
N GLY A 191 -16.57 -7.07 -12.50
CA GLY A 191 -17.86 -6.61 -13.01
C GLY A 191 -18.94 -7.68 -13.18
N THR A 192 -18.72 -8.93 -12.74
CA THR A 192 -19.71 -10.01 -12.92
C THR A 192 -20.85 -10.01 -11.89
N THR A 193 -20.55 -9.71 -10.62
CA THR A 193 -21.53 -9.77 -9.52
C THR A 193 -21.32 -8.68 -8.47
N ASP A 194 -22.35 -8.52 -7.64
CA ASP A 194 -22.38 -7.63 -6.49
C ASP A 194 -21.48 -8.13 -5.33
N LEU A 195 -20.62 -7.24 -4.80
CA LEU A 195 -19.59 -7.55 -3.79
C LEU A 195 -19.64 -6.62 -2.56
N ASP A 196 -20.34 -7.05 -1.51
CA ASP A 196 -20.33 -6.38 -0.22
C ASP A 196 -18.99 -6.56 0.52
N VAL A 197 -18.51 -5.51 1.19
CA VAL A 197 -17.28 -5.54 2.02
C VAL A 197 -17.60 -5.16 3.45
N PHE A 198 -17.20 -6.01 4.40
CA PHE A 198 -17.38 -5.77 5.83
C PHE A 198 -16.05 -5.90 6.57
N VAL A 199 -15.76 -4.98 7.49
CA VAL A 199 -14.56 -5.00 8.32
C VAL A 199 -14.95 -5.10 9.80
N TYR A 200 -14.36 -6.06 10.50
CA TYR A 200 -14.63 -6.34 11.92
C TYR A 200 -13.35 -6.19 12.74
N ASP A 201 -13.46 -5.66 13.96
CA ASP A 201 -12.37 -5.63 14.92
C ASP A 201 -12.07 -7.01 15.54
N ALA A 202 -11.00 -7.10 16.32
CA ALA A 202 -10.60 -8.32 17.04
C ALA A 202 -11.64 -8.82 18.08
N GLY A 203 -12.67 -8.03 18.39
CA GLY A 203 -13.82 -8.42 19.21
C GLY A 203 -15.03 -8.87 18.40
N GLY A 204 -14.92 -8.97 17.06
CA GLY A 204 -16.00 -9.36 16.16
C GLY A 204 -17.04 -8.26 15.90
N ARG A 205 -16.75 -7.00 16.26
CA ARG A 205 -17.66 -5.86 16.03
C ARG A 205 -17.38 -5.24 14.66
N ALA A 206 -18.41 -5.02 13.87
CA ALA A 206 -18.27 -4.29 12.61
C ALA A 206 -17.78 -2.86 12.88
N VAL A 207 -16.67 -2.48 12.24
CA VAL A 207 -16.10 -1.12 12.26
C VAL A 207 -16.33 -0.36 10.95
N CYS A 208 -16.58 -1.09 9.87
CA CYS A 208 -17.02 -0.54 8.58
C CYS A 208 -17.82 -1.59 7.80
N ALA A 209 -18.75 -1.13 6.97
CA ALA A 209 -19.44 -1.92 5.97
C ALA A 209 -19.67 -1.06 4.71
N ASP A 210 -19.51 -1.66 3.54
CA ASP A 210 -19.93 -1.12 2.26
C ASP A 210 -20.84 -2.15 1.59
N THR A 211 -22.09 -1.76 1.36
CA THR A 211 -23.19 -2.64 0.89
C THR A 211 -23.94 -1.98 -0.28
N ARG A 212 -23.18 -1.35 -1.17
CA ARG A 212 -23.69 -0.74 -2.41
C ARG A 212 -23.71 -1.82 -3.47
N ALA A 213 -24.83 -1.94 -4.19
CA ALA A 213 -25.07 -2.99 -5.18
C ALA A 213 -24.19 -2.86 -6.45
N ILE A 214 -22.88 -3.11 -6.32
CA ILE A 214 -21.80 -2.99 -7.32
C ILE A 214 -20.66 -3.96 -6.98
N ASP A 215 -19.77 -4.23 -7.93
CA ASP A 215 -18.60 -5.12 -7.77
C ASP A 215 -17.42 -4.49 -7.01
N VAL A 216 -17.62 -3.34 -6.34
CA VAL A 216 -16.54 -2.49 -5.81
C VAL A 216 -16.87 -1.98 -4.41
N GLY A 217 -16.12 -2.46 -3.41
CA GLY A 217 -16.24 -2.05 -2.01
C GLY A 217 -15.10 -1.15 -1.54
N LEU A 218 -15.40 -0.12 -0.77
CA LEU A 218 -14.44 0.76 -0.10
C LEU A 218 -14.82 0.94 1.37
N CYS A 219 -13.91 0.54 2.27
CA CYS A 219 -14.09 0.69 3.71
C CYS A 219 -12.93 1.45 4.36
N GLU A 220 -13.25 2.49 5.14
CA GLU A 220 -12.28 3.37 5.79
C GLU A 220 -12.58 3.51 7.29
N TRP A 221 -11.55 3.42 8.14
CA TRP A 221 -11.69 3.64 9.58
C TRP A 221 -10.38 4.09 10.23
N VAL A 222 -10.44 4.62 11.45
CA VAL A 222 -9.24 4.90 12.26
C VAL A 222 -8.98 3.74 13.21
N VAL A 223 -7.76 3.22 13.21
CA VAL A 223 -7.32 2.09 14.02
C VAL A 223 -6.90 2.60 15.41
N PRO A 224 -7.66 2.38 16.50
CA PRO A 224 -7.34 2.99 17.80
C PRO A 224 -6.09 2.40 18.46
N ARG A 225 -5.80 1.12 18.23
CA ARG A 225 -4.65 0.36 18.75
C ARG A 225 -4.24 -0.70 17.73
N ARG A 226 -2.95 -1.08 17.70
CA ARG A 226 -2.46 -2.16 16.81
C ARG A 226 -3.28 -3.42 17.08
N ALA A 227 -3.91 -3.95 16.05
CA ALA A 227 -4.79 -5.11 16.14
C ALA A 227 -4.97 -5.76 14.77
N LYS A 228 -5.38 -7.03 14.79
CA LYS A 228 -5.93 -7.69 13.61
C LYS A 228 -7.39 -7.33 13.42
N TYR A 229 -7.79 -7.17 12.16
CA TYR A 229 -9.15 -6.98 11.72
C TYR A 229 -9.51 -8.10 10.74
N THR A 230 -10.76 -8.56 10.79
CA THR A 230 -11.29 -9.52 9.82
C THR A 230 -11.97 -8.74 8.71
N VAL A 231 -11.44 -8.83 7.49
CA VAL A 231 -12.13 -8.37 6.28
C VAL A 231 -12.94 -9.53 5.74
N ARG A 232 -14.22 -9.29 5.46
CA ARG A 232 -15.12 -10.22 4.75
C ARG A 232 -15.53 -9.60 3.43
N ILE A 233 -15.48 -10.39 2.37
CA ILE A 233 -16.04 -10.06 1.05
C ILE A 233 -17.17 -11.05 0.80
N VAL A 234 -18.37 -10.58 0.49
CA VAL A 234 -19.56 -11.40 0.28
C VAL A 234 -20.03 -11.23 -1.16
N ASN A 235 -20.12 -12.33 -1.91
CA ASN A 235 -20.63 -12.31 -3.26
C ASN A 235 -22.15 -12.56 -3.24
N HIS A 236 -22.93 -11.55 -3.59
CA HIS A 236 -24.40 -11.61 -3.60
C HIS A 236 -24.97 -12.15 -4.92
N GLY A 237 -24.13 -12.38 -5.93
CA GLY A 237 -24.52 -13.00 -7.20
C GLY A 237 -24.51 -14.53 -7.20
N GLY A 238 -25.07 -15.12 -8.27
CA GLY A 238 -25.15 -16.58 -8.46
C GLY A 238 -23.93 -17.23 -9.11
N THR A 239 -22.90 -16.46 -9.45
CA THR A 239 -21.67 -16.92 -10.12
C THR A 239 -20.43 -16.47 -9.36
N SER A 240 -19.27 -17.10 -9.58
CA SER A 240 -17.99 -16.59 -9.08
C SER A 240 -17.69 -15.18 -9.58
N ASN A 241 -16.93 -14.44 -8.77
CA ASN A 241 -16.35 -13.14 -9.11
C ASN A 241 -14.87 -13.15 -8.68
N THR A 242 -14.00 -12.68 -9.58
CA THR A 242 -12.57 -12.51 -9.35
C THR A 242 -12.25 -11.05 -9.04
N PHE A 243 -11.51 -10.82 -7.95
CA PHE A 243 -11.28 -9.48 -7.43
C PHE A 243 -9.81 -9.22 -7.08
N ALA A 244 -9.47 -7.93 -7.02
CA ALA A 244 -8.26 -7.40 -6.42
C ALA A 244 -8.60 -6.74 -5.08
N LEU A 245 -7.90 -7.11 -4.00
CA LEU A 245 -7.94 -6.42 -2.71
C LEU A 245 -6.68 -5.57 -2.52
N LEU A 246 -6.91 -4.30 -2.14
CA LEU A 246 -5.89 -3.31 -1.80
C LEU A 246 -6.13 -2.82 -0.36
N THR A 247 -5.03 -2.60 0.37
CA THR A 247 -5.02 -2.11 1.76
C THR A 247 -3.72 -1.39 2.03
N ASN A 248 -3.72 -0.41 2.94
CA ASN A 248 -2.49 0.19 3.46
C ASN A 248 -1.81 -0.68 4.55
#